data_AF-U5MP75-F1
#
_entry.id   AF-U5MP75-F1
#
_cell.length_a   1.000
_cell.length_b   1.000
_cell.length_c   1.000
_cell.angle_alpha   90.00
_cell.angle_beta   90.00
_cell.angle_gamma   90.00
#
_symmetry.space_group_name_H-M   'P 1'
#
loop_
_entity.id
_entity.type
_entity.pdbx_description
1 polymer ?
#
loop_
_entity_poly.entity_id
_entity_poly.type
_entity_poly.pdbx_seq_one_letter_code
_entity_poly.pdbx_strand_id
1 'polypeptide(L)' 'MEYSKFIVLDIIGSVPWILVYVGGGYFFGNIPIVKDNFSLVLIGVVLLSILPVLIPHMKKKTK' A
#
# COMPACT_ATOMS: atom_id res chain seq x y z
N MET A 1 13.94 19.55 22.48
CA MET A 1 12.87 18.65 22.00
C MET A 1 13.42 17.24 22.05
N GLU A 2 12.85 16.37 22.88
CA GLU A 2 13.42 15.03 23.05
C GLU A 2 13.06 14.14 21.85
N TYR A 3 14.06 13.91 21.01
CA TYR A 3 14.03 12.96 19.89
C TYR A 3 13.50 11.58 20.31
N SER A 4 13.71 11.18 21.56
CA SER A 4 13.17 9.95 22.14
C SER A 4 11.64 9.88 22.09
N LYS A 5 10.92 10.99 22.35
CA LYS A 5 9.45 11.00 22.28
C LYS A 5 8.94 10.88 20.85
N PHE A 6 9.67 11.45 19.89
CA PHE A 6 9.35 11.33 18.47
C PHE A 6 9.47 9.88 17.99
N ILE A 7 10.58 9.20 18.31
CA ILE A 7 10.78 7.79 17.94
C ILE A 7 9.72 6.88 18.55
N VAL A 8 9.39 7.06 19.84
CA VAL A 8 8.38 6.21 20.50
C VAL A 8 7.01 6.36 19.82
N LEU A 9 6.61 7.58 19.50
CA LEU A 9 5.35 7.83 18.78
C LEU A 9 5.39 7.26 17.35
N ASP A 10 6.51 7.41 16.65
CA ASP A 10 6.69 6.88 15.30
C ASP A 10 6.63 5.35 15.27
N ILE A 11 7.26 4.67 16.22
CA ILE A 11 7.20 3.20 16.35
C ILE A 11 5.78 2.74 16.69
N ILE A 12 5.10 3.42 17.63
CA ILE A 12 3.72 3.07 18.00
C ILE A 12 2.75 3.26 16.83
N GLY A 13 3.00 4.24 15.95
CA GLY A 13 2.19 4.43 14.74
C GLY A 13 2.54 3.43 13.63
N SER A 14 3.83 3.25 13.37
CA SER A 14 4.33 2.44 12.26
C SER A 14 4.16 0.93 12.48
N VAL A 15 4.33 0.43 13.71
CA VAL A 15 4.26 -1.02 13.97
C VAL A 15 2.87 -1.60 13.70
N PRO A 16 1.76 -1.04 14.23
CA PRO A 16 0.42 -1.51 13.90
C PRO A 16 0.11 -1.36 12.40
N TRP A 17 0.56 -0.25 11.80
CA TRP A 17 0.40 -0.02 10.36
C TRP A 17 1.06 -1.15 9.55
N ILE A 18 2.34 -1.42 9.77
CA ILE A 18 3.08 -2.49 9.09
C ILE A 18 2.40 -3.84 9.32
N LEU A 19 1.98 -4.16 10.55
CA LEU A 19 1.28 -5.42 10.86
C LEU A 19 0.00 -5.58 10.06
N VAL A 20 -0.80 -4.51 9.90
CA VAL A 20 -2.03 -4.54 9.10
C VAL A 20 -1.73 -4.77 7.62
N TYR A 21 -0.75 -4.07 7.04
CA TYR A 21 -0.42 -4.23 5.62
C TYR A 21 0.23 -5.58 5.31
N VAL A 22 1.16 -6.03 6.15
CA VAL A 22 1.86 -7.31 5.98
C VAL A 22 0.89 -8.47 6.26
N GLY A 23 0.14 -8.42 7.36
CA GLY A 23 -0.86 -9.42 7.69
C GLY A 23 -1.97 -9.48 6.63
N GLY A 24 -2.50 -8.33 6.24
CA GLY A 24 -3.51 -8.22 5.18
C GLY A 24 -3.01 -8.79 3.85
N GLY A 25 -1.78 -8.45 3.45
CA GLY A 25 -1.15 -9.01 2.24
C GLY A 25 -0.93 -10.53 2.32
N TYR A 26 -0.53 -11.04 3.49
CA TYR A 26 -0.36 -12.48 3.72
C TYR A 26 -1.68 -13.25 3.60
N PHE A 27 -2.74 -12.78 4.26
CA PHE A 27 -4.06 -13.41 4.16
C PHE A 27 -4.64 -13.28 2.75
N PHE A 28 -4.48 -12.12 2.11
CA PHE A 28 -4.93 -11.88 0.74
C PHE A 28 -4.24 -12.81 -0.27
N GLY A 29 -2.92 -13.02 -0.13
CA GLY A 29 -2.16 -13.95 -0.97
C GLY A 29 -2.51 -15.43 -0.75
N ASN A 30 -3.03 -15.80 0.43
CA ASN A 30 -3.43 -17.17 0.73
C ASN A 30 -4.84 -17.54 0.20
N ILE A 31 -5.56 -16.58 -0.41
CA ILE A 31 -6.84 -16.86 -1.06
C ILE A 31 -6.58 -17.66 -2.34
N PRO A 32 -7.25 -18.80 -2.58
CA PRO A 32 -6.98 -19.66 -3.74
C PRO A 32 -7.15 -18.92 -5.08
N ILE A 33 -8.13 -18.02 -5.19
CA ILE A 33 -8.34 -17.17 -6.38
C ILE A 33 -7.11 -16.28 -6.67
N VAL A 34 -6.47 -15.76 -5.62
CA VAL A 34 -5.29 -14.89 -5.72
C VAL A 34 -4.04 -15.71 -6.03
N LYS A 35 -3.90 -16.89 -5.40
CA LYS A 35 -2.78 -17.80 -5.61
C LYS A 35 -2.75 -18.35 -7.03
N ASP A 36 -3.92 -18.73 -7.58
CA ASP A 36 -4.04 -19.26 -8.93
C ASP A 36 -3.87 -18.16 -10.00
N ASN A 37 -4.13 -16.89 -9.65
CA ASN A 37 -4.03 -15.74 -10.54
C ASN A 37 -3.03 -14.68 -10.04
N PHE A 38 -1.92 -15.11 -9.43
CA PHE A 38 -0.99 -14.20 -8.77
C PHE A 38 -0.48 -13.09 -9.69
N SER A 39 -0.14 -13.44 -10.93
CA SER A 39 0.28 -12.46 -11.95
C SER A 39 -0.79 -11.40 -12.23
N LEU A 40 -2.06 -11.80 -12.29
CA LEU A 40 -3.19 -10.90 -12.60
C LEU A 40 -3.42 -9.91 -11.46
N VAL A 41 -3.31 -10.39 -10.21
CA VAL A 41 -3.42 -9.58 -9.00
C VAL A 41 -2.25 -8.60 -8.89
N LEU A 42 -1.01 -9.05 -9.16
CA LEU A 42 0.17 -8.19 -9.17
C LEU A 42 0.03 -7.06 -10.20
N ILE A 43 -0.41 -7.38 -11.43
CA ILE A 43 -0.68 -6.39 -12.47
C ILE A 43 -1.75 -5.39 -12.00
N GLY A 44 -2.82 -5.88 -11.37
CA GLY A 44 -3.87 -5.02 -10.80
C GLY A 44 -3.33 -4.02 -9.78
N VAL A 45 -2.49 -4.46 -8.85
CA VAL A 45 -1.86 -3.60 -7.83
C VAL A 45 -0.93 -2.56 -8.47
N VAL A 46 -0.12 -2.97 -9.46
CA VAL A 46 0.77 -2.07 -10.20
C VAL A 46 -0.03 -0.98 -10.91
N LEU A 47 -1.10 -1.35 -11.62
CA LEU A 47 -1.97 -0.38 -12.30
C LEU A 47 -2.64 0.56 -11.30
N LEU A 48 -3.11 0.06 -10.16
CA LEU A 48 -3.67 0.84 -9.06
C LEU A 48 -2.66 1.86 -8.49
N SER A 49 -1.38 1.49 -8.38
CA SER A 49 -0.31 2.39 -7.92
C SER A 49 0.04 3.47 -8.93
N ILE A 50 -0.06 3.15 -10.23
CA ILE A 50 0.20 4.10 -11.33
C ILE A 50 -1.00 5.04 -11.56
N LEU A 51 -2.22 4.60 -11.28
CA LEU A 51 -3.45 5.39 -11.40
C LEU A 51 -3.38 6.79 -10.77
N PRO A 52 -2.97 6.97 -9.49
CA PRO A 52 -2.87 8.29 -8.87
C PRO A 52 -1.78 9.17 -9.48
N VAL A 53 -0.83 8.62 -10.23
CA VAL A 53 0.16 9.40 -10.98
C VAL A 53 -0.44 9.93 -12.29
N LEU A 54 -1.31 9.15 -12.93
CA LEU A 54 -1.95 9.49 -14.20
C LEU A 54 -3.11 10.48 -14.04
N ILE A 55 -3.92 10.35 -12.99
CA ILE A 55 -5.11 11.19 -12.76
C ILE A 55 -4.77 12.71 -12.70
N PRO A 56 -3.72 13.16 -11.97
CA PRO A 56 -3.32 14.56 -11.95
C PRO A 56 -2.76 15.05 -13.29
N HIS A 57 -2.04 14.20 -14.04
CA HIS A 57 -1.50 14.54 -15.35
C HIS A 57 -2.60 14.78 -16.39
N MET A 58 -3.67 13.98 -16.34
CA MET A 58 -4.83 14.18 -17.21
C MET A 58 -5.65 15.43 -16.81
N LYS A 59 -5.79 15.71 -15.51
CA LYS A 59 -6.45 16.95 -15.04
C LYS A 59 -5.68 18.22 -15.36
N LYS A 60 -4.35 18.16 -15.47
CA LYS A 60 -3.52 19.32 -15.85
C LYS A 60 -3.77 19.82 -17.28
N LYS A 61 -4.42 19.02 -18.13
CA LYS A 61 -4.75 19.38 -19.52
C LYS A 61 -6.09 20.13 -19.66
N THR A 62 -6.80 20.40 -18.57
CA THR A 62 -8.12 21.08 -18.55
C THR A 62 -8.09 22.39 -17.75
N LYS A 63 -6.91 22.95 -17.46
CA LYS A 63 -6.77 24.34 -17.00
C LYS A 63 -5.98 25.15 -18.00
#